data_AF-A0A2H0HAN8-F1
#
_entry.id   AF-A0A2H0HAN8-F1
#
_cell.length_a   1.000
_cell.length_b   1.000
_cell.length_c   1.000
_cell.angle_alpha   90.00
_cell.angle_beta   90.00
_cell.angle_gamma   90.00
#
_symmetry.space_group_name_H-M   'P 1'
#
loop_
_entity.id
_entity.type
_entity.pdbx_description
1 polymer ?
#
loop_
_entity_poly.entity_id
_entity_poly.type
_entity_poly.pdbx_seq_one_letter_code
_entity_poly.pdbx_strand_id
1 'polypeptide(L)'
;MKVLQTNNFNAWTFSLCMSFIIFLSIGCKKTTEPEPPLLGTDAIGTVYDFDNNAYNLISIGNQGWLRENMKAVHYSNGDSIPYITSNPEWENTTQGAWCDYNNDSQHVMEYGRLYNWQAIHDSRNLCPKGFHVPTNDEYNKLINFLGGWTVAGGKMKEKGTTHWTYPNSGANNSSSFTALPGGSRSWTGTFEGDLGTYAGFWSSSAAPTSGYGYSVWMNNEEGDISNNDELDESYGLSIRCIQNSGTNPGLLLDHRDGKIYKTIEIGTQTWMAENMNLDTAGSWAYNDDEANAAVYGRLYDFATSGKVCPEGWHLPDTAEWNKLINHLGGYWVAGGTMKESGTAHWDSPNYGAFNGSGFAALAAGCRIPNSYPGHYYALKVYANFWTSSVSEYTHTEGVYQQFVFQSISIWPLTDDKGTGYSVRCVKNN
;
A
#
# COMPACT_ATOMS: atom_id res chain seq x y z
N MET A 1 57.93 -1.14 49.32
CA MET A 1 57.83 -2.48 49.93
C MET A 1 57.32 -2.29 51.37
N LYS A 2 56.15 -2.88 51.68
CA LYS A 2 55.41 -2.89 52.97
C LYS A 2 54.83 -1.55 53.48
N VAL A 3 53.63 -1.46 54.07
CA VAL A 3 52.33 -2.17 54.11
C VAL A 3 51.39 -1.24 54.91
N LEU A 4 50.10 -1.36 54.62
CA LEU A 4 48.86 -0.70 55.07
C LEU A 4 48.65 -0.38 56.58
N GLN A 5 47.73 0.59 56.81
CA GLN A 5 46.56 0.64 57.74
C GLN A 5 46.41 2.08 58.35
N THR A 6 45.25 2.72 58.60
CA THR A 6 43.80 2.48 58.43
C THR A 6 43.04 3.80 58.67
N ASN A 7 41.94 3.98 57.93
CA ASN A 7 40.67 4.72 58.12
C ASN A 7 40.44 5.67 59.32
N ASN A 8 39.96 6.88 59.03
CA ASN A 8 38.58 7.39 59.28
C ASN A 8 38.57 8.93 59.26
N PHE A 9 37.71 9.54 58.45
CA PHE A 9 37.46 10.99 58.49
C PHE A 9 35.96 11.27 58.54
N ASN A 10 35.54 12.01 59.57
CA ASN A 10 34.22 12.61 59.71
C ASN A 10 34.39 14.08 60.14
N ALA A 11 33.73 14.95 59.36
CA ALA A 11 33.15 16.26 59.66
C ALA A 11 33.97 17.35 60.40
N TRP A 12 33.98 18.59 59.90
CA TRP A 12 33.03 19.66 60.28
C TRP A 12 33.36 20.99 59.54
N THR A 13 32.34 21.49 58.82
CA THR A 13 31.88 22.88 58.62
C THR A 13 32.80 24.05 58.27
N PHE A 14 32.39 24.82 57.25
CA PHE A 14 32.12 26.26 57.36
C PHE A 14 31.00 26.69 56.38
N SER A 15 30.15 27.60 56.85
CA SER A 15 28.90 28.08 56.23
C SER A 15 29.10 29.38 55.46
N LEU A 16 28.41 29.58 54.33
CA LEU A 16 28.02 30.91 53.84
C LEU A 16 26.76 30.83 52.94
N CYS A 17 25.79 31.70 53.23
CA CYS A 17 24.49 31.81 52.58
C CYS A 17 24.54 32.12 51.08
N MET A 18 23.67 31.46 50.30
CA MET A 18 23.23 31.97 49.00
C MET A 18 21.70 31.88 48.89
N SER A 19 21.10 33.02 48.56
CA SER A 19 19.68 33.27 48.36
C SER A 19 19.14 32.54 47.13
N PHE A 20 18.01 31.87 47.30
CA PHE A 20 17.24 31.23 46.23
C PHE A 20 16.54 32.29 45.37
N ILE A 21 16.89 32.37 44.09
CA ILE A 21 16.06 32.96 43.04
C ILE A 21 15.40 31.79 42.31
N ILE A 22 14.09 31.63 42.50
CA ILE A 22 13.28 30.62 41.82
C ILE A 22 12.98 31.16 40.41
N PHE A 23 13.73 30.69 39.40
CA PHE A 23 13.31 30.78 38.01
C PHE A 23 12.32 29.64 37.74
N LEU A 24 11.03 29.98 37.67
CA LEU A 24 10.01 29.13 37.06
C LEU A 24 10.27 29.06 35.56
N SER A 25 11.07 28.08 35.13
CA SER A 25 11.10 27.68 33.73
C SER A 25 9.80 26.95 33.43
N ILE A 26 8.84 27.65 32.83
CA ILE A 26 7.74 27.02 32.11
C ILE A 26 8.38 26.33 30.90
N GLY A 27 8.81 25.08 31.11
CA GLY A 27 9.17 24.20 30.02
C GLY A 27 7.90 23.87 29.28
N CYS A 28 7.64 24.57 28.16
CA CYS A 28 6.81 24.03 27.10
C CYS A 28 7.44 22.71 26.67
N LYS A 29 6.96 21.59 27.24
CA LYS A 29 7.09 20.31 26.56
C LYS A 29 6.34 20.49 25.25
N LYS A 30 7.10 20.64 24.15
CA LYS A 30 6.58 20.21 22.86
C LYS A 30 6.15 18.77 23.08
N THR A 31 4.85 18.55 23.14
CA THR A 31 4.28 17.25 22.88
C THR A 31 4.78 16.88 21.50
N THR A 32 5.80 16.03 21.46
CA THR A 32 6.07 15.25 20.26
C THR A 32 4.78 14.51 20.00
N GLU A 33 4.01 14.96 19.00
CA GLU A 33 3.05 14.07 18.37
C GLU A 33 3.79 12.76 18.10
N PRO A 34 3.21 11.60 18.45
CA PRO A 34 3.79 10.36 17.99
C PRO A 34 3.83 10.45 16.46
N GLU A 35 5.04 10.38 15.88
CA GLU A 35 5.16 10.11 14.47
C GLU A 35 4.32 8.86 14.19
N PRO A 36 3.40 8.90 13.20
CA PRO A 36 2.59 7.74 12.88
C PRO A 36 3.53 6.56 12.66
N PRO A 37 3.25 5.37 13.23
CA PRO A 37 4.10 4.22 13.02
C PRO A 37 4.21 3.97 11.52
N LEU A 38 5.41 4.18 10.96
CA LEU A 38 5.72 3.86 9.58
C LEU A 38 5.82 2.33 9.49
N LEU A 39 4.66 1.70 9.34
CA LEU A 39 4.49 0.27 9.15
C LEU A 39 4.40 -0.02 7.65
N GLY A 40 5.38 -0.75 7.16
CA GLY A 40 5.41 -1.34 5.82
C GLY A 40 6.56 -2.34 5.65
N THR A 41 7.04 -2.96 6.75
CA THR A 41 8.17 -3.91 6.66
C THR A 41 7.82 -5.16 5.86
N ASP A 42 6.54 -5.52 5.77
CA ASP A 42 6.14 -6.81 5.22
C ASP A 42 5.56 -6.63 3.83
N ALA A 43 6.11 -7.37 2.87
CA ALA A 43 5.55 -7.48 1.53
C ALA A 43 4.10 -7.95 1.64
N ILE A 44 3.18 -7.26 0.97
CA ILE A 44 1.75 -7.61 0.97
C ILE A 44 1.41 -8.67 -0.09
N GLY A 45 2.40 -9.06 -0.89
CA GLY A 45 2.29 -10.11 -1.89
C GLY A 45 3.59 -10.26 -2.69
N THR A 46 3.58 -11.20 -3.62
CA THR A 46 4.67 -11.42 -4.58
C THR A 46 4.11 -11.39 -5.99
N VAL A 47 4.76 -10.63 -6.87
CA VAL A 47 4.43 -10.48 -8.29
C VAL A 47 5.54 -11.17 -9.09
N TYR A 48 5.17 -11.80 -10.19
CA TYR A 48 6.10 -12.45 -11.10
C TYR A 48 6.03 -11.78 -12.47
N ASP A 49 7.19 -11.55 -13.10
CA ASP A 49 7.24 -11.22 -14.53
C ASP A 49 7.19 -12.48 -15.40
N PHE A 50 7.31 -12.30 -16.72
CA PHE A 50 7.34 -13.42 -17.67
C PHE A 50 8.51 -14.39 -17.42
N ASP A 51 9.63 -13.87 -16.92
CA ASP A 51 10.87 -14.61 -16.67
C ASP A 51 10.85 -15.36 -15.32
N ASN A 52 9.73 -15.34 -14.60
CA ASN A 52 9.58 -15.84 -13.23
C ASN A 52 10.49 -15.14 -12.20
N ASN A 53 10.94 -13.90 -12.48
CA ASN A 53 11.55 -13.11 -11.43
C ASN A 53 10.47 -12.73 -10.42
N ALA A 54 10.74 -12.97 -9.14
CA ALA A 54 9.87 -12.58 -8.04
C ALA A 54 10.17 -11.16 -7.58
N TYR A 55 9.10 -10.39 -7.35
CA TYR A 55 9.12 -9.03 -6.83
C TYR A 55 8.15 -8.91 -5.66
N ASN A 56 8.59 -8.32 -4.56
CA ASN A 56 7.74 -8.03 -3.43
C ASN A 56 6.83 -6.85 -3.74
N LEU A 57 5.53 -7.03 -3.55
CA LEU A 57 4.55 -5.94 -3.61
C LEU A 57 4.53 -5.23 -2.26
N ILE A 58 4.69 -3.91 -2.29
CA ILE A 58 4.55 -3.03 -1.13
C ILE A 58 3.52 -1.94 -1.42
N SER A 59 2.97 -1.35 -0.37
CA SER A 59 2.11 -0.18 -0.50
C SER A 59 2.78 1.03 0.12
N ILE A 60 2.76 2.15 -0.60
CA ILE A 60 3.25 3.45 -0.10
C ILE A 60 2.13 4.46 -0.33
N GLY A 61 1.51 4.91 0.76
CA GLY A 61 0.24 5.63 0.67
C GLY A 61 -0.81 4.79 -0.05
N ASN A 62 -1.36 5.32 -1.14
CA ASN A 62 -2.37 4.66 -1.97
C ASN A 62 -1.80 4.00 -3.24
N GLN A 63 -0.48 3.84 -3.33
CA GLN A 63 0.19 3.29 -4.50
C GLN A 63 0.83 1.94 -4.17
N GLY A 64 0.50 0.91 -4.95
CA GLY A 64 1.19 -0.39 -4.92
C GLY A 64 2.45 -0.36 -5.78
N TRP A 65 3.62 -0.60 -5.18
CA TRP A 65 4.91 -0.58 -5.85
C TRP A 65 5.58 -1.96 -5.78
N LEU A 66 6.30 -2.33 -6.84
CA LEU A 66 7.31 -3.39 -6.70
C LEU A 66 8.48 -2.84 -5.87
N ARG A 67 8.95 -3.63 -4.90
CA ARG A 67 10.07 -3.23 -4.03
C ARG A 67 11.41 -3.31 -4.77
N GLU A 68 11.61 -4.32 -5.61
CA GLU A 68 12.85 -4.54 -6.36
C GLU A 68 12.81 -3.86 -7.74
N ASN A 69 13.99 -3.58 -8.29
CA ASN A 69 14.13 -3.15 -9.67
C ASN A 69 13.84 -4.28 -10.64
N MET A 70 13.31 -3.94 -11.82
CA MET A 70 13.04 -4.91 -12.88
C MET A 70 14.29 -5.67 -13.30
N LYS A 71 14.09 -6.98 -13.53
CA LYS A 71 15.11 -7.95 -13.96
C LYS A 71 14.71 -8.68 -15.24
N ALA A 72 13.60 -8.29 -15.86
CA ALA A 72 13.05 -8.92 -17.06
C ALA A 72 14.01 -8.84 -18.25
N VAL A 73 14.09 -9.93 -19.01
CA VAL A 73 14.75 -10.01 -20.33
C VAL A 73 13.75 -10.28 -21.45
N HIS A 74 12.48 -10.51 -21.09
CA HIS A 74 11.35 -10.54 -22.02
C HIS A 74 10.33 -9.45 -21.64
N TYR A 75 9.62 -8.94 -22.65
CA TYR A 75 8.40 -8.17 -22.44
C TYR A 75 7.31 -9.06 -21.83
N SER A 76 6.24 -8.45 -21.33
CA SER A 76 5.13 -9.15 -20.67
C SER A 76 4.41 -10.16 -21.56
N ASN A 77 4.51 -10.03 -22.88
CA ASN A 77 3.97 -10.97 -23.87
C ASN A 77 4.91 -12.15 -24.18
N GLY A 78 6.12 -12.16 -23.63
CA GLY A 78 7.14 -13.19 -23.82
C GLY A 78 8.14 -12.95 -24.94
N ASP A 79 8.05 -11.84 -25.68
CA ASP A 79 9.07 -11.49 -26.68
C ASP A 79 10.36 -11.03 -26.00
N SER A 80 11.51 -11.46 -26.52
CA SER A 80 12.80 -11.06 -25.96
C SER A 80 13.09 -9.58 -26.18
N ILE A 81 13.70 -8.96 -25.17
CA ILE A 81 14.25 -7.61 -25.24
C ILE A 81 15.74 -7.74 -25.60
N PRO A 82 16.24 -7.06 -26.65
CA PRO A 82 17.65 -7.02 -27.03
C PRO A 82 18.61 -6.73 -25.85
N TYR A 83 19.61 -7.60 -25.67
CA TYR A 83 20.74 -7.34 -24.78
C TYR A 83 21.86 -6.67 -25.56
N ILE A 84 22.19 -5.42 -25.22
CA ILE A 84 23.19 -4.63 -25.94
C ILE A 84 24.32 -4.26 -24.98
N THR A 85 25.55 -4.64 -25.29
CA THR A 85 26.75 -4.32 -24.48
C THR A 85 27.66 -3.30 -25.15
N SER A 86 27.61 -3.21 -26.49
CA SER A 86 28.41 -2.29 -27.30
C SER A 86 27.92 -0.84 -27.15
N ASN A 87 28.83 0.10 -26.85
CA ASN A 87 28.48 1.51 -26.69
C ASN A 87 27.90 2.13 -27.98
N PRO A 88 28.53 1.97 -29.16
CA PRO A 88 27.95 2.48 -30.40
C PRO A 88 26.60 1.82 -30.75
N GLU A 89 26.39 0.56 -30.39
CA GLU A 89 25.12 -0.11 -30.65
C GLU A 89 24.00 0.43 -29.74
N TRP A 90 24.34 0.68 -28.47
CA TRP A 90 23.42 1.27 -27.49
C TRP A 90 23.01 2.69 -27.89
N GLU A 91 23.98 3.53 -28.23
CA GLU A 91 23.75 4.92 -28.67
C GLU A 91 22.83 5.01 -29.89
N ASN A 92 22.90 4.04 -30.81
CA ASN A 92 22.21 4.10 -32.10
C ASN A 92 20.97 3.20 -32.20
N THR A 93 20.62 2.43 -31.16
CA THR A 93 19.47 1.52 -31.23
C THR A 93 18.15 2.29 -31.27
N THR A 94 17.25 1.87 -32.14
CA THR A 94 15.85 2.35 -32.17
C THR A 94 14.88 1.35 -31.54
N GLN A 95 15.39 0.21 -31.06
CA GLN A 95 14.63 -0.83 -30.39
C GLN A 95 14.80 -0.71 -28.88
N GLY A 96 13.79 -1.17 -28.14
CA GLY A 96 13.95 -1.38 -26.71
C GLY A 96 15.12 -2.31 -26.42
N ALA A 97 15.93 -1.97 -25.43
CA ALA A 97 17.12 -2.71 -25.06
C ALA A 97 17.32 -2.70 -23.55
N TRP A 98 18.02 -3.70 -23.05
CA TRP A 98 18.52 -3.74 -21.68
C TRP A 98 20.01 -4.06 -21.63
N CYS A 99 20.63 -3.71 -20.50
CA CYS A 99 21.96 -4.15 -20.15
C CYS A 99 22.09 -4.32 -18.62
N ASP A 100 23.11 -5.06 -18.22
CA ASP A 100 23.54 -5.11 -16.82
C ASP A 100 24.54 -3.97 -16.60
N TYR A 101 24.59 -3.38 -15.41
CA TYR A 101 25.56 -2.33 -15.11
C TYR A 101 26.99 -2.84 -15.34
N ASN A 102 27.84 -2.06 -16.01
CA ASN A 102 29.18 -2.46 -16.47
C ASN A 102 29.22 -3.75 -17.31
N ASN A 103 28.10 -4.18 -17.87
CA ASN A 103 27.92 -5.47 -18.52
C ASN A 103 28.29 -6.65 -17.59
N ASP A 104 28.05 -6.50 -16.28
CA ASP A 104 28.31 -7.53 -15.27
C ASP A 104 27.02 -8.04 -14.63
N SER A 105 26.70 -9.30 -14.94
CA SER A 105 25.51 -10.00 -14.43
C SER A 105 25.53 -10.30 -12.92
N GLN A 106 26.68 -10.17 -12.24
CA GLN A 106 26.81 -10.52 -10.80
C GLN A 106 25.89 -9.70 -9.89
N HIS A 107 25.52 -8.50 -10.33
CA HIS A 107 24.78 -7.52 -9.54
C HIS A 107 23.27 -7.49 -9.85
N VAL A 108 22.80 -8.27 -10.82
CA VAL A 108 21.41 -8.23 -11.30
C VAL A 108 20.40 -8.60 -10.20
N MET A 109 20.74 -9.55 -9.33
CA MET A 109 19.83 -9.97 -8.25
C MET A 109 19.58 -8.87 -7.22
N GLU A 110 20.56 -7.99 -7.01
CA GLU A 110 20.51 -6.90 -6.04
C GLU A 110 19.97 -5.62 -6.67
N TYR A 111 20.54 -5.20 -7.80
CA TYR A 111 20.30 -3.88 -8.39
C TYR A 111 19.32 -3.87 -9.56
N GLY A 112 18.95 -5.04 -10.09
CA GLY A 112 18.15 -5.14 -11.31
C GLY A 112 18.96 -4.86 -12.57
N ARG A 113 18.25 -4.53 -13.66
CA ARG A 113 18.84 -4.21 -14.97
C ARG A 113 18.53 -2.77 -15.38
N LEU A 114 19.28 -2.28 -16.36
CA LEU A 114 19.09 -0.97 -16.96
C LEU A 114 18.37 -1.10 -18.30
N TYR A 115 17.37 -0.26 -18.53
CA TYR A 115 16.53 -0.27 -19.73
C TYR A 115 16.53 1.10 -20.40
N ASN A 116 16.51 1.13 -21.73
CA ASN A 116 16.36 2.37 -22.49
C ASN A 116 14.90 2.84 -22.59
N TRP A 117 14.70 4.05 -23.08
CA TRP A 117 13.36 4.63 -23.26
C TRP A 117 12.45 3.80 -24.16
N GLN A 118 12.99 3.24 -25.24
CA GLN A 118 12.21 2.46 -26.19
C GLN A 118 11.67 1.17 -25.54
N ALA A 119 12.37 0.58 -24.57
CA ALA A 119 11.90 -0.60 -23.84
C ALA A 119 10.70 -0.28 -22.93
N ILE A 120 10.69 0.88 -22.28
CA ILE A 120 9.61 1.24 -21.36
C ILE A 120 8.32 1.70 -22.08
N HIS A 121 8.46 2.16 -23.33
CA HIS A 121 7.36 2.59 -24.19
C HIS A 121 6.91 1.54 -25.22
N ASP A 122 7.50 0.35 -25.20
CA ASP A 122 7.10 -0.72 -26.09
C ASP A 122 5.68 -1.20 -25.76
N SER A 123 4.84 -1.35 -26.78
CA SER A 123 3.44 -1.82 -26.67
C SER A 123 3.29 -3.20 -26.01
N ARG A 124 4.37 -3.99 -25.96
CA ARG A 124 4.42 -5.31 -25.33
C ARG A 124 4.58 -5.24 -23.82
N ASN A 125 4.82 -4.04 -23.26
CA ASN A 125 4.98 -3.70 -21.85
C ASN A 125 6.15 -4.41 -21.16
N LEU A 126 7.00 -3.64 -20.49
CA LEU A 126 8.09 -4.18 -19.69
C LEU A 126 7.62 -4.75 -18.34
N CYS A 127 6.70 -4.05 -17.67
CA CYS A 127 6.21 -4.44 -16.35
C CYS A 127 5.27 -5.67 -16.40
N PRO A 128 5.16 -6.44 -15.30
CA PRO A 128 4.19 -7.53 -15.18
C PRO A 128 2.75 -7.09 -15.45
N LYS A 129 1.88 -8.02 -15.85
CA LYS A 129 0.45 -7.73 -16.07
C LYS A 129 -0.18 -7.12 -14.81
N GLY A 130 -0.88 -6.00 -14.99
CA GLY A 130 -1.48 -5.22 -13.89
C GLY A 130 -0.57 -4.15 -13.31
N PHE A 131 0.65 -4.02 -13.83
CA PHE A 131 1.63 -3.00 -13.48
C PHE A 131 2.09 -2.24 -14.72
N HIS A 132 2.63 -1.05 -14.51
CA HIS A 132 3.22 -0.20 -15.54
C HIS A 132 4.46 0.52 -15.02
N VAL A 133 5.25 1.08 -15.93
CA VAL A 133 6.35 1.98 -15.58
C VAL A 133 5.74 3.27 -15.05
N PRO A 134 6.15 3.78 -13.88
CA PRO A 134 5.46 4.92 -13.25
C PRO A 134 5.56 6.18 -14.10
N THR A 135 4.47 6.93 -14.12
CA THR A 135 4.45 8.29 -14.66
C THR A 135 5.09 9.28 -13.69
N ASN A 136 5.42 10.46 -14.19
CA ASN A 136 5.97 11.52 -13.38
C ASN A 136 4.98 12.00 -12.30
N ASP A 137 3.69 12.01 -12.61
CA ASP A 137 2.62 12.33 -11.65
C ASP A 137 2.52 11.30 -10.52
N GLU A 138 2.81 10.03 -10.80
CA GLU A 138 2.84 8.98 -9.77
C GLU A 138 4.05 9.10 -8.86
N TYR A 139 5.22 9.47 -9.39
CA TYR A 139 6.35 9.85 -8.55
C TYR A 139 6.05 11.11 -7.72
N ASN A 140 5.42 12.13 -8.31
CA ASN A 140 5.02 13.34 -7.58
C ASN A 140 4.08 13.00 -6.41
N LYS A 141 3.12 12.09 -6.60
CA LYS A 141 2.22 11.62 -5.53
C LYS A 141 2.99 10.93 -4.40
N LEU A 142 3.91 10.02 -4.75
CA LEU A 142 4.77 9.34 -3.78
C LEU A 142 5.60 10.36 -2.97
N ILE A 143 6.21 11.32 -3.66
CA ILE A 143 7.13 12.28 -3.06
C ILE A 143 6.38 13.25 -2.14
N ASN A 144 5.21 13.72 -2.56
CA ASN A 144 4.33 14.54 -1.72
C ASN A 144 3.86 13.76 -0.48
N PHE A 145 3.48 12.49 -0.64
CA PHE A 145 3.10 11.62 0.48
C PHE A 145 4.24 11.46 1.50
N LEU A 146 5.48 11.39 1.02
CA LEU A 146 6.68 11.25 1.87
C LEU A 146 7.16 12.57 2.49
N GLY A 147 6.47 13.68 2.26
CA GLY A 147 6.78 14.97 2.88
C GLY A 147 7.56 15.93 1.99
N GLY A 148 7.64 15.66 0.69
CA GLY A 148 8.21 16.55 -0.32
C GLY A 148 9.67 16.24 -0.70
N TRP A 149 10.14 16.97 -1.71
CA TRP A 149 11.43 16.78 -2.40
C TRP A 149 12.65 16.72 -1.48
N THR A 150 12.65 17.50 -0.41
CA THR A 150 13.82 17.65 0.49
C THR A 150 13.99 16.53 1.51
N VAL A 151 13.06 15.57 1.56
CA VAL A 151 13.11 14.47 2.54
C VAL A 151 12.72 13.12 1.96
N ALA A 152 11.99 13.10 0.84
CA ALA A 152 11.48 11.86 0.25
C ALA A 152 12.61 10.92 -0.19
N GLY A 153 13.73 11.44 -0.72
CA GLY A 153 14.88 10.63 -1.12
C GLY A 153 15.44 9.78 0.03
N GLY A 154 15.68 10.39 1.19
CA GLY A 154 16.12 9.69 2.40
C GLY A 154 15.10 8.66 2.89
N LYS A 155 13.79 8.94 2.76
CA LYS A 155 12.76 7.96 3.10
C LYS A 155 12.67 6.79 2.13
N MET A 156 13.04 7.00 0.86
CA MET A 156 13.00 6.00 -0.21
C MET A 156 14.25 5.12 -0.30
N LYS A 157 15.44 5.67 0.00
CA LYS A 157 16.71 4.93 -0.03
C LYS A 157 16.78 3.82 1.02
N GLU A 158 17.47 2.73 0.68
CA GLU A 158 17.91 1.74 1.67
C GLU A 158 18.61 2.43 2.85
N LYS A 159 18.30 1.97 4.07
CA LYS A 159 18.91 2.48 5.30
C LYS A 159 20.32 1.93 5.47
N GLY A 160 21.25 2.79 5.87
CA GLY A 160 22.64 2.42 6.12
C GLY A 160 23.49 2.45 4.86
N THR A 161 24.64 1.79 4.87
CA THR A 161 25.64 1.86 3.79
C THR A 161 26.05 0.48 3.31
N THR A 162 25.09 -0.46 3.28
CA THR A 162 25.34 -1.81 2.76
C THR A 162 25.58 -1.74 1.25
N HIS A 163 24.64 -1.13 0.52
CA HIS A 163 24.78 -0.91 -0.91
C HIS A 163 25.14 0.53 -1.25
N TRP A 164 24.67 1.50 -0.47
CA TRP A 164 25.02 2.92 -0.66
C TRP A 164 26.38 3.26 -0.08
N THR A 165 27.19 3.98 -0.85
CA THR A 165 28.44 4.57 -0.37
C THR A 165 28.13 5.58 0.74
N TYR A 166 28.99 5.63 1.76
CA TYR A 166 28.92 6.67 2.80
C TYR A 166 28.93 8.08 2.15
N PRO A 167 28.13 9.06 2.60
CA PRO A 167 27.39 9.09 3.87
C PRO A 167 25.98 8.49 3.84
N ASN A 168 25.40 8.23 2.67
CA ASN A 168 23.98 7.92 2.47
C ASN A 168 23.05 8.83 3.30
N SER A 169 23.27 10.15 3.18
CA SER A 169 22.62 11.16 4.02
C SER A 169 21.10 11.05 4.01
N GLY A 170 20.49 11.21 5.18
CA GLY A 170 19.03 11.20 5.37
C GLY A 170 18.37 9.83 5.20
N ALA A 171 19.09 8.79 4.80
CA ALA A 171 18.51 7.50 4.48
C ALA A 171 17.99 6.74 5.70
N ASN A 172 16.69 6.47 5.70
CA ASN A 172 16.02 5.72 6.77
C ASN A 172 15.08 4.63 6.27
N ASN A 173 14.84 4.54 4.96
CA ASN A 173 13.95 3.58 4.29
C ASN A 173 12.53 3.49 4.89
N SER A 174 12.04 4.57 5.48
CA SER A 174 10.75 4.54 6.17
C SER A 174 9.55 4.39 5.23
N SER A 175 9.73 4.59 3.91
CA SER A 175 8.70 4.29 2.92
C SER A 175 8.65 2.81 2.52
N SER A 176 9.68 2.04 2.87
CA SER A 176 9.91 0.67 2.38
C SER A 176 10.14 0.54 0.87
N PHE A 177 10.21 1.67 0.13
CA PHE A 177 10.55 1.68 -1.30
C PHE A 177 11.89 0.98 -1.53
N THR A 178 12.87 1.17 -0.65
CA THR A 178 14.19 0.51 -0.67
C THR A 178 14.91 0.74 -2.00
N ALA A 179 15.15 2.00 -2.36
CA ALA A 179 15.94 2.35 -3.55
C ALA A 179 17.40 1.90 -3.35
N LEU A 180 17.94 1.26 -4.39
CA LEU A 180 19.32 0.78 -4.43
C LEU A 180 20.09 1.50 -5.55
N PRO A 181 21.38 1.82 -5.34
CA PRO A 181 22.19 2.62 -6.25
C PRO A 181 22.81 1.78 -7.37
N GLY A 182 21.97 1.38 -8.34
CA GLY A 182 22.34 0.51 -9.45
C GLY A 182 23.10 1.19 -10.61
N GLY A 183 23.42 2.47 -10.48
CA GLY A 183 24.06 3.26 -11.53
C GLY A 183 23.17 3.48 -12.75
N SER A 184 23.77 3.91 -13.86
CA SER A 184 23.10 4.16 -15.13
C SER A 184 24.00 3.89 -16.33
N ARG A 185 23.38 3.93 -17.52
CA ARG A 185 24.08 3.97 -18.80
C ARG A 185 23.76 5.30 -19.50
N SER A 186 24.80 5.99 -19.95
CA SER A 186 24.71 7.30 -20.58
C SER A 186 24.23 7.21 -22.03
N TRP A 187 23.91 8.38 -22.60
CA TRP A 187 23.55 8.54 -24.01
C TRP A 187 24.65 8.11 -25.00
N THR A 188 25.93 8.12 -24.57
CA THR A 188 27.05 7.60 -25.38
C THR A 188 27.28 6.10 -25.19
N GLY A 189 26.42 5.44 -24.42
CA GLY A 189 26.52 4.02 -24.08
C GLY A 189 27.56 3.70 -23.00
N THR A 190 28.30 4.67 -22.45
CA THR A 190 29.19 4.45 -21.30
C THR A 190 28.39 4.29 -20.01
N PHE A 191 28.95 3.62 -19.00
CA PHE A 191 28.31 3.55 -17.69
C PHE A 191 28.65 4.78 -16.85
N GLU A 192 27.65 5.28 -16.11
CA GLU A 192 27.73 6.46 -15.27
C GLU A 192 27.15 6.17 -13.88
N GLY A 193 27.59 6.95 -12.89
CA GLY A 193 27.24 6.76 -11.49
C GLY A 193 27.75 5.42 -10.97
N ASP A 194 28.87 5.44 -10.23
CA ASP A 194 29.42 4.23 -9.62
C ASP A 194 28.33 3.49 -8.83
N LEU A 195 28.34 2.15 -8.89
CA LEU A 195 27.54 1.34 -7.97
C LEU A 195 27.77 1.85 -6.54
N GLY A 196 26.68 2.14 -5.86
CA GLY A 196 26.74 2.74 -4.52
C GLY A 196 26.47 4.23 -4.45
N THR A 197 26.55 4.97 -5.56
CA THR A 197 26.49 6.43 -5.53
C THR A 197 25.16 7.01 -6.01
N TYR A 198 24.60 6.49 -7.10
CA TYR A 198 23.36 7.01 -7.69
C TYR A 198 22.33 5.92 -7.94
N ALA A 199 21.07 6.23 -7.66
CA ALA A 199 19.91 5.46 -8.09
C ALA A 199 19.08 6.31 -9.05
N GLY A 200 19.07 5.93 -10.32
CA GLY A 200 18.27 6.58 -11.38
C GLY A 200 17.13 5.68 -11.83
N PHE A 201 15.93 6.25 -11.91
CA PHE A 201 14.72 5.56 -12.35
C PHE A 201 14.06 6.30 -13.50
N TRP A 202 13.61 5.56 -14.52
CA TRP A 202 12.76 6.17 -15.54
C TRP A 202 11.38 6.51 -14.98
N SER A 203 10.84 7.63 -15.47
CA SER A 203 9.40 7.88 -15.56
C SER A 203 8.94 7.59 -16.99
N SER A 204 7.72 7.08 -17.17
CA SER A 204 7.10 6.90 -18.49
C SER A 204 6.51 8.20 -19.07
N SER A 205 6.71 9.34 -18.41
CA SER A 205 6.26 10.64 -18.91
C SER A 205 7.34 11.26 -19.79
N ALA A 206 6.98 11.60 -21.02
CA ALA A 206 7.85 12.35 -21.93
C ALA A 206 8.17 13.75 -21.36
N ALA A 207 9.40 14.21 -21.55
CA ALA A 207 9.79 15.57 -21.22
C ALA A 207 9.32 16.57 -22.30
N PRO A 208 9.25 17.87 -22.00
CA PRO A 208 8.98 18.92 -22.98
C PRO A 208 10.03 18.98 -24.09
N THR A 209 11.29 18.65 -23.78
CA THR A 209 12.37 18.59 -24.77
C THR A 209 12.19 17.36 -25.65
N SER A 210 12.13 17.57 -26.97
CA SER A 210 11.97 16.47 -27.94
C SER A 210 13.14 15.49 -27.86
N GLY A 211 12.85 14.19 -27.75
CA GLY A 211 13.86 13.14 -27.60
C GLY A 211 14.37 12.96 -26.16
N TYR A 212 13.65 13.50 -25.18
CA TYR A 212 13.98 13.38 -23.76
C TYR A 212 12.79 12.82 -22.97
N GLY A 213 13.11 12.03 -21.95
CA GLY A 213 12.19 11.50 -20.95
C GLY A 213 12.46 12.06 -19.57
N TYR A 214 11.45 12.03 -18.69
CA TYR A 214 11.66 12.37 -17.28
C TYR A 214 12.31 11.23 -16.51
N SER A 215 13.14 11.59 -15.54
CA SER A 215 13.79 10.65 -14.63
C SER A 215 13.75 11.12 -13.19
N VAL A 216 13.98 10.17 -12.28
CA VAL A 216 14.01 10.37 -10.83
C VAL A 216 15.35 9.92 -10.29
N TRP A 217 16.01 10.79 -9.52
CA TRP A 217 17.36 10.54 -9.02
C TRP A 217 17.48 10.71 -7.52
N MET A 218 18.26 9.81 -6.93
CA MET A 218 18.75 9.92 -5.56
C MET A 218 20.27 9.68 -5.56
N ASN A 219 20.98 10.40 -4.70
CA ASN A 219 22.43 10.26 -4.51
C ASN A 219 22.77 9.96 -3.04
N ASN A 220 24.02 9.56 -2.79
CA ASN A 220 24.51 9.23 -1.45
C ASN A 220 24.74 10.46 -0.55
N GLU A 221 24.95 11.64 -1.09
CA GLU A 221 25.31 12.86 -0.34
C GLU A 221 24.10 13.56 0.27
N GLU A 222 22.91 13.38 -0.29
CA GLU A 222 21.69 14.13 0.04
C GLU A 222 20.53 13.24 0.49
N GLY A 223 19.64 13.80 1.31
CA GLY A 223 18.34 13.20 1.67
C GLY A 223 17.22 13.58 0.70
N ASP A 224 17.53 14.43 -0.27
CA ASP A 224 16.60 14.98 -1.24
C ASP A 224 16.39 13.97 -2.38
N ILE A 225 15.35 14.21 -3.18
CA ILE A 225 15.09 13.49 -4.43
C ILE A 225 14.94 14.52 -5.55
N SER A 226 15.54 14.24 -6.69
CA SER A 226 15.33 15.01 -7.91
C SER A 226 14.25 14.33 -8.76
N ASN A 227 13.18 15.04 -9.11
CA ASN A 227 12.26 14.66 -10.18
C ASN A 227 12.45 15.59 -11.36
N ASN A 228 11.94 15.11 -12.49
CA ASN A 228 11.79 15.89 -13.72
C ASN A 228 13.13 16.20 -14.37
N ASP A 229 14.18 15.47 -14.01
CA ASP A 229 15.44 15.55 -14.75
C ASP A 229 15.18 15.00 -16.15
N GLU A 230 15.39 15.86 -17.14
CA GLU A 230 15.23 15.53 -18.55
C GLU A 230 16.48 14.82 -19.02
N LEU A 231 16.33 13.58 -19.47
CA LEU A 231 17.42 12.78 -20.01
C LEU A 231 17.11 12.33 -21.42
N ASP A 232 18.16 12.28 -22.23
CA ASP A 232 18.08 11.77 -23.59
C ASP A 232 17.52 10.33 -23.57
N GLU A 233 16.62 10.02 -24.50
CA GLU A 233 15.94 8.73 -24.59
C GLU A 233 16.91 7.54 -24.78
N SER A 234 18.17 7.80 -25.14
CA SER A 234 19.24 6.79 -25.22
C SER A 234 19.87 6.41 -23.88
N TYR A 235 19.52 7.04 -22.76
CA TYR A 235 19.99 6.59 -21.43
C TYR A 235 19.42 5.21 -21.05
N GLY A 236 20.15 4.48 -20.20
CA GLY A 236 19.70 3.25 -19.55
C GLY A 236 19.54 3.45 -18.04
N LEU A 237 18.31 3.32 -17.53
CA LEU A 237 18.00 3.48 -16.10
C LEU A 237 17.27 2.26 -15.54
N SER A 238 17.24 2.16 -14.21
CA SER A 238 16.45 1.16 -13.50
C SER A 238 14.95 1.44 -13.65
N ILE A 239 14.14 0.39 -13.50
CA ILE A 239 12.67 0.48 -13.52
C ILE A 239 12.12 -0.08 -12.23
N ARG A 240 11.19 0.65 -11.62
CA ARG A 240 10.41 0.18 -10.48
C ARG A 240 8.92 0.30 -10.80
N CYS A 241 8.30 -0.82 -11.16
CA CYS A 241 6.92 -0.80 -11.63
C CYS A 241 5.93 -0.45 -10.52
N ILE A 242 4.87 0.25 -10.90
CA ILE A 242 3.73 0.60 -10.06
C ILE A 242 2.48 -0.11 -10.57
N GLN A 243 1.58 -0.48 -9.67
CA GLN A 243 0.32 -1.14 -10.01
C GLN A 243 -0.65 -0.18 -10.72
N ASN A 244 -1.40 -0.69 -11.69
CA ASN A 244 -2.36 0.09 -12.47
C ASN A 244 -3.46 0.69 -11.58
N SER A 245 -3.78 1.96 -11.81
CA SER A 245 -4.94 2.62 -11.21
C SER A 245 -6.23 1.85 -11.54
N GLY A 246 -7.11 1.64 -10.54
CA GLY A 246 -8.30 0.79 -10.66
C GLY A 246 -8.07 -0.71 -10.41
N THR A 247 -6.81 -1.12 -10.18
CA THR A 247 -6.48 -2.47 -9.65
C THR A 247 -5.84 -2.43 -8.25
N ASN A 248 -5.59 -1.22 -7.73
CA ASN A 248 -5.00 -1.00 -6.40
C ASN A 248 -5.95 -1.41 -5.28
N PRO A 249 -5.52 -2.24 -4.32
CA PRO A 249 -5.98 -2.11 -2.96
C PRO A 249 -5.41 -0.79 -2.41
N GLY A 250 -6.17 0.30 -2.39
CA GLY A 250 -5.79 1.45 -1.55
C GLY A 250 -5.79 1.03 -0.08
N LEU A 251 -4.96 1.63 0.77
CA LEU A 251 -4.94 1.30 2.20
C LEU A 251 -5.63 2.40 3.02
N LEU A 252 -6.46 1.97 3.97
CA LEU A 252 -7.11 2.82 4.96
C LEU A 252 -6.57 2.44 6.34
N LEU A 253 -5.78 3.33 6.94
CA LEU A 253 -5.41 3.22 8.36
C LEU A 253 -6.55 3.76 9.23
N ASP A 254 -7.08 2.93 10.12
CA ASP A 254 -7.94 3.37 11.20
C ASP A 254 -7.09 3.74 12.42
N HIS A 255 -6.96 5.05 12.70
CA HIS A 255 -6.15 5.56 13.81
C HIS A 255 -6.69 5.16 15.20
N ARG A 256 -7.94 4.68 15.30
CA ARG A 256 -8.57 4.31 16.57
C ARG A 256 -8.03 3.00 17.12
N ASP A 257 -7.67 2.06 16.24
CA ASP A 257 -7.19 0.72 16.60
C ASP A 257 -5.91 0.29 15.86
N GLY A 258 -5.38 1.12 14.95
CA GLY A 258 -4.18 0.86 14.17
C GLY A 258 -4.38 -0.15 13.04
N LYS A 259 -5.61 -0.59 12.76
CA LYS A 259 -5.86 -1.54 11.68
C LYS A 259 -5.75 -0.87 10.33
N ILE A 260 -5.15 -1.59 9.39
CA ILE A 260 -5.07 -1.18 7.99
C ILE A 260 -6.02 -2.05 7.20
N TYR A 261 -6.96 -1.41 6.51
CA TYR A 261 -7.92 -2.06 5.64
C TYR A 261 -7.58 -1.81 4.18
N LYS A 262 -7.74 -2.83 3.35
CA LYS A 262 -7.74 -2.67 1.90
C LYS A 262 -9.01 -1.94 1.47
N THR A 263 -8.87 -1.18 0.40
CA THR A 263 -9.92 -0.39 -0.24
C THR A 263 -9.80 -0.53 -1.74
N ILE A 264 -10.87 -0.32 -2.48
CA ILE A 264 -10.90 -0.52 -3.92
C ILE A 264 -11.83 0.51 -4.55
N GLU A 265 -11.43 1.06 -5.69
CA GLU A 265 -12.30 1.92 -6.49
C GLU A 265 -13.16 1.05 -7.40
N ILE A 266 -14.49 1.19 -7.29
CA ILE A 266 -15.47 0.50 -8.13
C ILE A 266 -16.43 1.53 -8.70
N GLY A 267 -16.39 1.69 -10.02
CA GLY A 267 -17.09 2.78 -10.69
C GLY A 267 -16.56 4.13 -10.22
N THR A 268 -17.41 4.96 -9.65
CA THR A 268 -17.04 6.30 -9.14
C THR A 268 -16.87 6.35 -7.63
N GLN A 269 -16.87 5.20 -6.95
CA GLN A 269 -16.87 5.12 -5.49
C GLN A 269 -15.68 4.31 -5.00
N THR A 270 -15.02 4.76 -3.93
CA THR A 270 -13.99 3.96 -3.24
C THR A 270 -14.62 3.26 -2.04
N TRP A 271 -14.54 1.93 -2.02
CA TRP A 271 -15.10 1.05 -0.99
C TRP A 271 -14.01 0.38 -0.18
N MET A 272 -14.28 0.03 1.07
CA MET A 272 -13.47 -0.96 1.77
C MET A 272 -13.60 -2.32 1.07
N ALA A 273 -12.48 -3.01 0.89
CA ALA A 273 -12.41 -4.39 0.40
C ALA A 273 -12.43 -5.42 1.54
N GLU A 274 -12.27 -4.97 2.79
CA GLU A 274 -12.33 -5.78 4.00
C GLU A 274 -13.46 -5.28 4.91
N ASN A 275 -14.05 -6.19 5.70
CA ASN A 275 -15.13 -5.84 6.62
C ASN A 275 -14.57 -5.04 7.81
N MET A 276 -15.32 -4.04 8.28
CA MET A 276 -14.93 -3.23 9.44
C MET A 276 -14.69 -4.12 10.68
N ASN A 277 -13.62 -3.87 11.42
CA ASN A 277 -13.21 -4.72 12.54
C ASN A 277 -12.80 -3.93 13.80
N LEU A 278 -13.46 -2.79 14.05
CA LEU A 278 -13.26 -2.00 15.26
C LEU A 278 -13.98 -2.66 16.44
N ASP A 279 -13.23 -2.97 17.50
CA ASP A 279 -13.80 -3.49 18.74
C ASP A 279 -14.44 -2.36 19.56
N THR A 280 -15.76 -2.43 19.74
CA THR A 280 -16.54 -1.45 20.49
C THR A 280 -17.83 -2.06 21.03
N ALA A 281 -18.48 -1.37 21.97
CA ALA A 281 -19.79 -1.77 22.46
C ALA A 281 -20.81 -1.79 21.32
N GLY A 282 -21.59 -2.88 21.22
CA GLY A 282 -22.48 -3.13 20.08
C GLY A 282 -21.82 -3.82 18.89
N SER A 283 -20.61 -4.36 19.08
CA SER A 283 -19.90 -5.21 18.11
C SER A 283 -19.65 -6.61 18.68
N TRP A 284 -19.57 -7.61 17.79
CA TRP A 284 -19.30 -9.00 18.15
C TRP A 284 -18.44 -9.70 17.11
N ALA A 285 -17.49 -10.50 17.57
CA ALA A 285 -16.89 -11.54 16.76
C ALA A 285 -17.90 -12.69 16.57
N TYR A 286 -17.91 -13.33 15.40
CA TYR A 286 -18.80 -14.47 15.19
C TYR A 286 -18.47 -15.59 16.19
N ASN A 287 -19.49 -16.16 16.86
CA ASN A 287 -19.36 -17.12 17.97
C ASN A 287 -18.53 -16.60 19.17
N ASP A 288 -18.41 -15.28 19.34
CA ASP A 288 -17.59 -14.65 20.37
C ASP A 288 -16.10 -15.09 20.29
N ASP A 289 -15.62 -15.46 19.10
CA ASP A 289 -14.26 -15.92 18.83
C ASP A 289 -13.49 -14.89 17.98
N GLU A 290 -12.48 -14.26 18.58
CA GLU A 290 -11.65 -13.24 17.93
C GLU A 290 -10.88 -13.77 16.69
N ALA A 291 -10.64 -15.08 16.59
CA ALA A 291 -10.09 -15.66 15.37
C ALA A 291 -11.04 -15.48 14.18
N ASN A 292 -12.35 -15.53 14.41
CA ASN A 292 -13.34 -15.21 13.38
C ASN A 292 -13.36 -13.72 13.07
N ALA A 293 -13.19 -12.83 14.06
CA ALA A 293 -13.09 -11.40 13.81
C ALA A 293 -11.87 -11.04 12.95
N ALA A 294 -10.74 -11.74 13.12
CA ALA A 294 -9.54 -11.55 12.30
C ALA A 294 -9.76 -11.91 10.82
N VAL A 295 -10.65 -12.87 10.53
CA VAL A 295 -10.94 -13.34 9.17
C VAL A 295 -12.11 -12.58 8.54
N TYR A 296 -13.23 -12.50 9.26
CA TYR A 296 -14.52 -12.03 8.73
C TYR A 296 -14.84 -10.57 9.08
N GLY A 297 -14.03 -9.93 9.93
CA GLY A 297 -14.41 -8.68 10.59
C GLY A 297 -15.46 -8.92 11.69
N ARG A 298 -15.99 -7.82 12.22
CA ARG A 298 -17.00 -7.85 13.29
C ARG A 298 -18.41 -7.64 12.74
N LEU A 299 -19.37 -8.15 13.50
CA LEU A 299 -20.79 -7.90 13.33
C LEU A 299 -21.20 -6.76 14.25
N TYR A 300 -21.99 -5.81 13.76
CA TYR A 300 -22.43 -4.63 14.51
C TYR A 300 -23.95 -4.53 14.50
N ASP A 301 -24.52 -4.06 15.60
CA ASP A 301 -25.91 -3.60 15.60
C ASP A 301 -26.05 -2.33 14.74
N PHE A 302 -27.29 -1.98 14.38
CA PHE A 302 -27.56 -0.86 13.47
C PHE A 302 -27.16 0.50 14.06
N ALA A 303 -27.26 0.67 15.38
CA ALA A 303 -26.90 1.94 16.03
C ALA A 303 -25.38 2.17 16.04
N THR A 304 -24.62 1.08 16.14
CA THR A 304 -23.17 1.05 16.15
C THR A 304 -22.60 1.11 14.73
N SER A 305 -23.24 0.45 13.76
CA SER A 305 -22.80 0.44 12.36
C SER A 305 -22.65 1.85 11.77
N GLY A 306 -23.53 2.79 12.15
CA GLY A 306 -23.46 4.19 11.71
C GLY A 306 -22.30 5.00 12.29
N LYS A 307 -21.47 4.43 13.17
CA LYS A 307 -20.39 5.13 13.90
C LYS A 307 -19.01 4.50 13.72
N VAL A 308 -18.94 3.31 13.13
CA VAL A 308 -17.68 2.53 13.08
C VAL A 308 -16.82 2.84 11.87
N CYS A 309 -17.32 3.54 10.85
CA CYS A 309 -16.48 3.95 9.74
C CYS A 309 -15.40 4.97 10.17
N PRO A 310 -14.15 4.87 9.67
CA PRO A 310 -13.09 5.82 9.98
C PRO A 310 -13.39 7.23 9.45
N GLU A 311 -12.63 8.23 9.91
CA GLU A 311 -12.75 9.60 9.40
C GLU A 311 -12.50 9.65 7.88
N GLY A 312 -13.32 10.43 7.16
CA GLY A 312 -13.31 10.46 5.70
C GLY A 312 -14.06 9.31 5.03
N TRP A 313 -14.68 8.42 5.81
CA TRP A 313 -15.50 7.29 5.36
C TRP A 313 -16.83 7.26 6.11
N HIS A 314 -17.84 6.63 5.51
CA HIS A 314 -19.15 6.49 6.14
C HIS A 314 -19.83 5.16 5.80
N LEU A 315 -20.87 4.85 6.59
CA LEU A 315 -21.75 3.70 6.33
C LEU A 315 -22.59 4.04 5.08
N PRO A 316 -22.47 3.27 3.99
CA PRO A 316 -23.14 3.57 2.73
C PRO A 316 -24.66 3.55 2.88
N ASP A 317 -25.34 4.46 2.20
CA ASP A 317 -26.80 4.41 2.09
C ASP A 317 -27.26 3.49 0.94
N THR A 318 -28.57 3.30 0.80
CA THR A 318 -29.13 2.49 -0.28
C THR A 318 -28.85 3.09 -1.67
N ALA A 319 -28.70 4.41 -1.81
CA ALA A 319 -28.40 5.04 -3.11
C ALA A 319 -26.96 4.75 -3.56
N GLU A 320 -26.01 4.75 -2.64
CA GLU A 320 -24.62 4.39 -2.87
C GLU A 320 -24.44 2.91 -3.20
N TRP A 321 -25.14 2.02 -2.49
CA TRP A 321 -25.22 0.62 -2.88
C TRP A 321 -25.81 0.45 -4.28
N ASN A 322 -26.88 1.17 -4.62
CA ASN A 322 -27.48 1.14 -5.96
C ASN A 322 -26.50 1.57 -7.06
N LYS A 323 -25.69 2.61 -6.83
CA LYS A 323 -24.66 3.04 -7.79
C LYS A 323 -23.66 1.92 -8.06
N LEU A 324 -23.12 1.31 -7.00
CA LEU A 324 -22.21 0.17 -7.08
C LEU A 324 -22.84 -1.02 -7.81
N ILE A 325 -24.06 -1.42 -7.42
CA ILE A 325 -24.77 -2.57 -7.99
C ILE A 325 -25.06 -2.35 -9.48
N ASN A 326 -25.55 -1.16 -9.86
CA ASN A 326 -25.83 -0.83 -11.25
C ASN A 326 -24.57 -0.79 -12.10
N HIS A 327 -23.46 -0.27 -11.56
CA HIS A 327 -22.16 -0.29 -12.24
C HIS A 327 -21.71 -1.74 -12.55
N LEU A 328 -22.03 -2.69 -11.68
CA LEU A 328 -21.67 -4.10 -11.80
C LEU A 328 -22.72 -4.97 -12.51
N GLY A 329 -23.67 -4.36 -13.22
CA GLY A 329 -24.64 -5.06 -14.06
C GLY A 329 -26.00 -5.34 -13.40
N GLY A 330 -26.23 -4.81 -12.20
CA GLY A 330 -27.53 -4.87 -11.50
C GLY A 330 -27.66 -6.03 -10.52
N TYR A 331 -28.78 -6.01 -9.77
CA TYR A 331 -29.05 -6.91 -8.63
C TYR A 331 -28.89 -8.40 -8.93
N TRP A 332 -29.21 -8.83 -10.16
CA TRP A 332 -29.23 -10.24 -10.52
C TRP A 332 -27.84 -10.86 -10.68
N VAL A 333 -26.80 -10.06 -10.95
CA VAL A 333 -25.46 -10.54 -11.31
C VAL A 333 -24.34 -9.95 -10.44
N ALA A 334 -24.55 -8.77 -9.85
CA ALA A 334 -23.53 -8.06 -9.09
C ALA A 334 -22.98 -8.87 -7.89
N GLY A 335 -23.81 -9.74 -7.30
CA GLY A 335 -23.40 -10.62 -6.20
C GLY A 335 -22.25 -11.56 -6.56
N GLY A 336 -22.27 -12.18 -7.75
CA GLY A 336 -21.18 -13.05 -8.22
C GLY A 336 -19.86 -12.30 -8.41
N THR A 337 -19.94 -11.07 -8.92
CA THR A 337 -18.77 -10.20 -9.15
C THR A 337 -18.14 -9.70 -7.85
N MET A 338 -18.91 -9.57 -6.76
CA MET A 338 -18.44 -9.03 -5.48
C MET A 338 -17.99 -10.08 -4.46
N LYS A 339 -18.52 -11.30 -4.51
CA LYS A 339 -18.14 -12.36 -3.56
C LYS A 339 -16.71 -12.82 -3.77
N GLU A 340 -16.01 -13.14 -2.67
CA GLU A 340 -14.75 -13.89 -2.71
C GLU A 340 -14.90 -15.14 -3.58
N SER A 341 -13.89 -15.44 -4.40
CA SER A 341 -13.86 -16.65 -5.23
C SER A 341 -13.52 -17.90 -4.40
N GLY A 342 -13.98 -19.07 -4.86
CA GLY A 342 -13.75 -20.32 -4.16
C GLY A 342 -14.61 -20.49 -2.90
N THR A 343 -14.18 -21.36 -1.99
CA THR A 343 -14.98 -21.83 -0.84
C THR A 343 -14.24 -21.72 0.50
N ALA A 344 -13.25 -20.85 0.58
CA ALA A 344 -12.52 -20.61 1.84
C ALA A 344 -13.48 -20.06 2.91
N HIS A 345 -14.17 -18.97 2.58
CA HIS A 345 -15.09 -18.27 3.47
C HIS A 345 -16.56 -18.36 3.04
N TRP A 346 -16.85 -19.25 2.10
CA TRP A 346 -18.17 -19.53 1.56
C TRP A 346 -18.41 -21.03 1.47
N ASP A 347 -19.65 -21.46 1.69
CA ASP A 347 -20.03 -22.86 1.51
C ASP A 347 -20.01 -23.25 0.03
N SER A 348 -19.71 -24.52 -0.24
CA SER A 348 -19.69 -25.06 -1.59
C SER A 348 -21.12 -25.09 -2.18
N PRO A 349 -21.32 -24.62 -3.43
CA PRO A 349 -20.29 -24.36 -4.45
C PRO A 349 -19.85 -22.88 -4.57
N ASN A 350 -20.33 -21.98 -3.71
CA ASN A 350 -20.22 -20.52 -3.89
C ASN A 350 -20.52 -20.08 -5.34
N TYR A 351 -21.74 -20.39 -5.79
CA TYR A 351 -22.17 -20.32 -7.17
C TYR A 351 -21.85 -18.97 -7.82
N GLY A 352 -21.13 -19.03 -8.94
CA GLY A 352 -20.78 -17.91 -9.81
C GLY A 352 -19.97 -16.79 -9.15
N ALA A 353 -19.30 -17.06 -8.03
CA ALA A 353 -18.41 -16.11 -7.38
C ALA A 353 -17.03 -16.08 -8.04
N PHE A 354 -16.56 -14.90 -8.44
CA PHE A 354 -15.23 -14.74 -9.05
C PHE A 354 -14.50 -13.45 -8.63
N ASN A 355 -15.07 -12.67 -7.70
CA ASN A 355 -14.48 -11.43 -7.17
C ASN A 355 -13.95 -10.45 -8.23
N GLY A 356 -14.63 -10.32 -9.38
CA GLY A 356 -14.18 -9.45 -10.46
C GLY A 356 -14.13 -7.96 -10.13
N SER A 357 -14.81 -7.51 -9.06
CA SER A 357 -14.79 -6.10 -8.64
C SER A 357 -13.72 -5.77 -7.60
N GLY A 358 -13.05 -6.77 -7.02
CA GLY A 358 -12.15 -6.56 -5.88
C GLY A 358 -12.86 -6.23 -4.56
N PHE A 359 -14.19 -6.25 -4.52
CA PHE A 359 -14.96 -6.05 -3.29
C PHE A 359 -14.67 -7.17 -2.29
N ALA A 360 -14.59 -8.44 -2.69
CA ALA A 360 -14.26 -9.56 -1.82
C ALA A 360 -15.20 -9.70 -0.60
N ALA A 361 -16.51 -9.83 -0.83
CA ALA A 361 -17.46 -10.12 0.25
C ALA A 361 -17.17 -11.49 0.88
N LEU A 362 -17.14 -11.54 2.22
CA LEU A 362 -16.99 -12.75 3.02
C LEU A 362 -18.30 -13.05 3.76
N ALA A 363 -18.71 -14.32 3.79
CA ALA A 363 -19.92 -14.74 4.49
C ALA A 363 -19.72 -14.87 6.00
N ALA A 364 -19.74 -13.73 6.67
CA ALA A 364 -19.59 -13.60 8.13
C ALA A 364 -20.82 -14.08 8.92
N GLY A 365 -21.91 -14.46 8.26
CA GLY A 365 -23.16 -14.80 8.92
C GLY A 365 -23.78 -13.60 9.63
N CYS A 366 -24.41 -13.84 10.77
CA CYS A 366 -25.03 -12.81 11.58
C CYS A 366 -25.28 -13.25 13.03
N ARG A 367 -25.62 -12.28 13.87
CA ARG A 367 -25.96 -12.46 15.29
C ARG A 367 -27.39 -12.00 15.55
N ILE A 368 -28.24 -12.88 16.06
CA ILE A 368 -29.63 -12.57 16.42
C ILE A 368 -29.73 -12.17 17.90
N PRO A 369 -30.36 -11.02 18.23
CA PRO A 369 -30.45 -10.52 19.61
C PRO A 369 -31.40 -11.33 20.50
N ASN A 370 -32.42 -11.99 19.93
CA ASN A 370 -33.54 -12.58 20.67
C ASN A 370 -33.26 -13.96 21.32
N SER A 371 -31.99 -14.28 21.55
CA SER A 371 -31.54 -15.44 22.31
C SER A 371 -30.50 -14.96 23.32
N TYR A 372 -30.53 -15.48 24.55
CA TYR A 372 -29.49 -15.19 25.54
C TYR A 372 -28.72 -16.47 25.89
N PRO A 373 -27.40 -16.53 25.63
CA PRO A 373 -26.63 -15.54 24.87
C PRO A 373 -27.07 -15.46 23.40
N GLY A 374 -26.74 -14.35 22.72
CA GLY A 374 -27.10 -14.12 21.31
C GLY A 374 -26.68 -15.29 20.43
N HIS A 375 -27.55 -15.70 19.52
CA HIS A 375 -27.32 -16.84 18.64
C HIS A 375 -26.69 -16.38 17.33
N TYR A 376 -25.59 -17.01 16.98
CA TYR A 376 -24.88 -16.82 15.72
C TYR A 376 -25.34 -17.88 14.71
N TYR A 377 -25.56 -17.49 13.45
CA TYR A 377 -25.95 -18.44 12.41
C TYR A 377 -25.42 -18.05 11.04
N ALA A 378 -25.45 -19.02 10.12
CA ALA A 378 -25.17 -18.84 8.69
C ALA A 378 -23.76 -18.30 8.33
N LEU A 379 -22.74 -18.60 9.14
CA LEU A 379 -21.34 -18.45 8.71
C LEU A 379 -21.13 -19.24 7.42
N LYS A 380 -20.38 -18.68 6.47
CA LYS A 380 -20.15 -19.22 5.11
C LYS A 380 -21.39 -19.29 4.20
N VAL A 381 -22.59 -19.03 4.71
CA VAL A 381 -23.85 -19.07 3.95
C VAL A 381 -24.28 -17.67 3.50
N TYR A 382 -24.24 -16.69 4.41
CA TYR A 382 -24.66 -15.31 4.15
C TYR A 382 -23.55 -14.30 4.42
N ALA A 383 -23.38 -13.35 3.49
CA ALA A 383 -22.74 -12.07 3.79
C ALA A 383 -23.82 -11.00 3.85
N ASN A 384 -23.97 -10.35 5.01
CA ASN A 384 -24.98 -9.33 5.25
C ASN A 384 -24.28 -8.02 5.63
N PHE A 385 -24.66 -6.93 4.96
CA PHE A 385 -24.04 -5.62 5.16
C PHE A 385 -25.09 -4.57 5.49
N TRP A 386 -24.96 -3.92 6.65
CA TRP A 386 -25.83 -2.79 6.97
C TRP A 386 -25.66 -1.66 5.95
N THR A 387 -26.77 -0.98 5.64
CA THR A 387 -26.76 0.36 5.05
C THR A 387 -27.13 1.37 6.13
N SER A 388 -26.91 2.67 5.89
CA SER A 388 -27.37 3.74 6.78
C SER A 388 -28.88 4.05 6.63
N SER A 389 -29.57 3.37 5.70
CA SER A 389 -30.99 3.58 5.43
C SER A 389 -31.90 2.77 6.36
N VAL A 390 -33.12 3.25 6.55
CA VAL A 390 -34.19 2.59 7.31
C VAL A 390 -35.34 2.20 6.39
N SER A 391 -36.13 1.21 6.80
CA SER A 391 -37.28 0.73 6.02
C SER A 391 -38.28 1.85 5.73
N GLU A 392 -38.62 2.06 4.45
CA GLU A 392 -39.65 3.02 4.04
C GLU A 392 -41.06 2.58 4.44
N TYR A 393 -41.26 1.31 4.83
CA TYR A 393 -42.57 0.79 5.22
C TYR A 393 -42.78 0.83 6.72
N THR A 394 -41.80 0.34 7.48
CA THR A 394 -41.92 0.18 8.94
C THR A 394 -41.26 1.33 9.70
N HIS A 395 -40.25 1.98 9.12
CA HIS A 395 -39.39 3.01 9.72
C HIS A 395 -38.64 2.58 11.01
N THR A 396 -38.96 1.40 11.55
CA THR A 396 -38.37 0.82 12.75
C THR A 396 -37.21 -0.10 12.44
N GLU A 397 -37.17 -0.69 11.24
CA GLU A 397 -36.14 -1.64 10.80
C GLU A 397 -35.01 -0.95 10.02
N GLY A 398 -33.81 -1.52 10.10
CA GLY A 398 -32.66 -1.12 9.28
C GLY A 398 -32.66 -1.84 7.94
N VAL A 399 -32.07 -1.23 6.90
CA VAL A 399 -31.87 -1.86 5.59
C VAL A 399 -30.48 -2.48 5.51
N TYR A 400 -30.36 -3.68 4.96
CA TYR A 400 -29.09 -4.35 4.70
C TYR A 400 -29.07 -4.99 3.31
N GLN A 401 -27.87 -5.26 2.79
CA GLN A 401 -27.65 -6.02 1.57
C GLN A 401 -27.24 -7.45 1.89
N GLN A 402 -27.87 -8.42 1.26
CA GLN A 402 -27.58 -9.83 1.45
C GLN A 402 -26.99 -10.47 0.19
N PHE A 403 -25.94 -11.26 0.40
CA PHE A 403 -25.35 -12.19 -0.55
C PHE A 403 -25.55 -13.62 -0.03
N VAL A 404 -25.79 -14.56 -0.94
CA VAL A 404 -26.01 -15.98 -0.61
C VAL A 404 -25.07 -16.87 -1.44
N PHE A 405 -24.51 -17.90 -0.82
CA PHE A 405 -23.56 -18.80 -1.50
C PHE A 405 -24.13 -19.48 -2.75
N GLN A 406 -25.45 -19.72 -2.83
CA GLN A 406 -26.12 -20.39 -3.96
C GLN A 406 -26.56 -19.45 -5.08
N SER A 407 -26.29 -18.14 -4.96
CA SER A 407 -26.76 -17.14 -5.91
C SER A 407 -25.65 -16.18 -6.32
N ILE A 408 -25.76 -15.64 -7.54
CA ILE A 408 -24.97 -14.51 -8.02
C ILE A 408 -25.68 -13.17 -7.83
N SER A 409 -26.87 -13.18 -7.25
CA SER A 409 -27.64 -11.96 -6.97
C SER A 409 -27.30 -11.38 -5.61
N ILE A 410 -27.58 -10.09 -5.47
CA ILE A 410 -27.57 -9.34 -4.20
C ILE A 410 -28.98 -8.80 -3.98
N TRP A 411 -29.46 -8.76 -2.74
CA TRP A 411 -30.81 -8.28 -2.43
C TRP A 411 -30.84 -7.32 -1.24
N PRO A 412 -31.58 -6.20 -1.33
CA PRO A 412 -31.88 -5.36 -0.19
C PRO A 412 -32.99 -6.00 0.64
N LEU A 413 -32.80 -6.04 1.95
CA LEU A 413 -33.74 -6.60 2.93
C LEU A 413 -33.82 -5.68 4.14
N THR A 414 -34.82 -5.90 5.01
CA THR A 414 -34.96 -5.19 6.28
C THR A 414 -34.92 -6.15 7.45
N ASP A 415 -34.40 -5.70 8.59
CA ASP A 415 -34.35 -6.50 9.82
C ASP A 415 -34.35 -5.61 11.08
N ASP A 416 -34.51 -6.25 12.24
CA ASP A 416 -34.41 -5.63 13.55
C ASP A 416 -33.04 -4.97 13.75
N LYS A 417 -33.05 -3.77 14.35
CA LYS A 417 -31.86 -2.95 14.54
C LYS A 417 -30.87 -3.52 15.55
N GLY A 418 -31.28 -4.52 16.35
CA GLY A 418 -30.40 -5.27 17.26
C GLY A 418 -29.66 -6.43 16.60
N THR A 419 -29.98 -6.78 15.35
CA THR A 419 -29.25 -7.81 14.60
C THR A 419 -27.82 -7.35 14.28
N GLY A 420 -26.86 -8.25 14.47
CA GLY A 420 -25.47 -8.02 14.13
C GLY A 420 -25.18 -8.38 12.67
N TYR A 421 -24.83 -7.38 11.85
CA TYR A 421 -24.37 -7.55 10.47
C TYR A 421 -23.01 -6.89 10.24
N SER A 422 -22.32 -7.30 9.17
CA SER A 422 -21.04 -6.70 8.79
C SER A 422 -21.21 -5.25 8.34
N VAL A 423 -20.14 -4.47 8.43
CA VAL A 423 -20.08 -3.11 7.90
C VAL A 423 -18.98 -3.03 6.87
N ARG A 424 -19.24 -2.29 5.80
CA ARG A 424 -18.27 -1.97 4.78
C ARG A 424 -18.44 -0.51 4.39
N CYS A 425 -17.41 0.29 4.67
CA CYS A 425 -17.49 1.73 4.52
C CYS A 425 -17.18 2.14 3.09
N VAL A 426 -17.75 3.28 2.70
CA VAL A 426 -17.47 3.97 1.44
C VAL A 426 -16.84 5.33 1.76
N LYS A 427 -15.89 5.76 0.92
CA LYS A 427 -15.18 7.02 1.10
C LYS A 427 -16.12 8.20 0.86
N ASN A 428 -15.97 9.27 1.64
CA ASN A 428 -16.70 10.51 1.42
C ASN A 428 -16.35 11.07 0.02
N ASN A 429 -17.36 11.60 -0.68
CA ASN A 429 -17.19 12.27 -1.97
C ASN A 429 -16.55 13.64 -1.82
#